data_AF-A0A6H9L295-F1
#
_entry.id   AF-A0A6H9L295-F1
#
_cell.length_a   1.000
_cell.length_b   1.000
_cell.length_c   1.000
_cell.angle_alpha   90.00
_cell.angle_beta   90.00
_cell.angle_gamma   90.00
#
_symmetry.space_group_name_H-M   'P 1'
#
loop_
_entity.id
_entity.type
_entity.pdbx_description
1 polymer ?
#
loop_
_entity_poly.entity_id
_entity_poly.type
_entity_poly.pdbx_seq_one_letter_code
_entity_poly.pdbx_strand_id
1 'polypeptide(L)'
;MPRLIKPIIFIVFLVGLIACQNNAEKSKGPADMEQQDINIVLKAHSPELMAIPGVVGIYVGAVEEGGEERCITIMVKELTPELKKGLPEKLGGHLVKIEVTGEIKAL
;
A
#
# COMPACT_ATOMS: atom_id res chain seq x y z
N MET A 1 -10.70 50.64 -39.76
CA MET A 1 -11.33 49.61 -40.62
C MET A 1 -10.21 48.84 -41.35
N PRO A 2 -10.42 47.54 -41.62
CA PRO A 2 -9.62 46.45 -41.04
C PRO A 2 -8.62 45.78 -41.99
N ARG A 3 -7.97 44.73 -41.45
CA ARG A 3 -7.37 43.54 -42.10
C ARG A 3 -5.86 43.60 -42.38
N LEU A 4 -5.05 42.58 -42.14
CA LEU A 4 -5.23 41.22 -41.60
C LEU A 4 -3.80 40.60 -41.66
N ILE A 5 -3.56 39.55 -40.89
CA ILE A 5 -2.45 38.58 -41.09
C ILE A 5 -1.06 38.99 -40.57
N LYS A 6 -0.89 38.97 -39.24
CA LYS A 6 0.09 38.10 -38.53
C LYS A 6 0.13 38.44 -37.04
N PRO A 7 -0.53 37.62 -36.20
CA PRO A 7 0.16 37.13 -35.01
C PRO A 7 -0.11 35.63 -34.82
N ILE A 8 0.04 34.84 -35.89
CA ILE A 8 -0.04 33.37 -35.80
C ILE A 8 1.20 32.78 -35.08
N ILE A 9 2.22 33.59 -34.82
CA ILE A 9 3.46 33.16 -34.14
C ILE A 9 3.44 33.43 -32.62
N PHE A 10 2.45 34.13 -32.07
CA PHE A 10 2.46 34.53 -30.64
C PHE A 10 1.44 33.81 -29.74
N ILE A 11 0.62 32.90 -30.28
CA ILE A 11 -0.42 32.16 -29.52
C ILE A 11 0.03 30.71 -29.17
N VAL A 12 1.30 30.35 -29.41
CA VAL A 12 1.83 29.03 -28.98
C VAL A 12 2.51 29.07 -27.60
N PHE A 13 2.58 30.24 -26.95
CA PHE A 13 3.26 30.41 -25.66
C PHE A 13 2.32 30.49 -24.43
N LEU A 14 1.01 30.30 -24.59
CA LEU A 14 0.02 30.46 -23.50
C LEU A 14 -0.87 29.24 -23.22
N VAL A 15 -0.50 28.04 -23.70
CA VAL A 15 -1.27 26.80 -23.47
C VAL A 15 -0.34 25.66 -23.02
N GLY A 16 0.30 25.84 -21.86
CA GLY A 16 1.10 24.81 -21.19
C GLY A 16 0.90 24.74 -19.68
N LEU A 17 -0.11 25.43 -19.15
CA LEU A 17 -0.52 25.39 -17.74
C LEU A 17 -1.97 24.88 -17.64
N ILE A 18 -2.21 23.67 -18.15
CA ILE A 18 -3.47 22.97 -17.90
C ILE A 18 -3.15 21.60 -17.29
N ALA A 19 -3.43 21.53 -15.99
CA ALA A 19 -3.69 20.36 -15.16
C ALA A 19 -2.50 19.45 -14.80
N CYS A 20 -1.83 19.81 -13.71
CA CYS A 20 -1.26 18.82 -12.80
C CYS A 20 -2.38 17.98 -12.14
N GLN A 21 -2.09 16.69 -11.96
CA GLN A 21 -2.65 15.75 -10.98
C GLN A 21 -4.04 15.15 -11.26
N ASN A 22 -4.07 14.14 -12.14
CA ASN A 22 -5.00 13.02 -11.94
C ASN A 22 -4.40 12.12 -10.85
N ASN A 23 -4.82 12.34 -9.59
CA ASN A 23 -4.64 11.33 -8.55
C ASN A 23 -5.46 10.10 -8.93
N ALA A 24 -4.78 8.96 -9.05
CA ALA A 24 -5.39 7.67 -9.30
C ALA A 24 -6.17 7.22 -8.07
N GLU A 25 -7.44 7.62 -7.96
CA GLU A 25 -8.40 6.98 -7.08
C GLU A 25 -8.83 5.66 -7.73
N LYS A 26 -8.04 4.59 -7.54
CA LYS A 26 -8.46 3.22 -7.86
C LYS A 26 -9.24 2.68 -6.66
N SER A 27 -10.54 2.98 -6.61
CA SER A 27 -11.48 2.35 -5.70
C SER A 27 -12.45 1.44 -6.46
N LYS A 28 -12.64 0.24 -5.89
CA LYS A 28 -13.77 -0.72 -6.01
C LYS A 28 -13.51 -2.03 -6.78
N GLY A 29 -13.27 -3.08 -5.99
CA GLY A 29 -13.98 -4.36 -6.11
C GLY A 29 -15.08 -4.45 -5.03
N PRO A 30 -16.20 -5.16 -5.25
CA PRO A 30 -17.34 -5.18 -4.34
C PRO A 30 -17.16 -6.21 -3.22
N ALA A 31 -16.47 -5.82 -2.15
CA ALA A 31 -16.48 -6.52 -0.85
C ALA A 31 -16.27 -5.53 0.33
N ASP A 32 -16.50 -4.24 0.09
CA ASP A 32 -16.11 -3.14 0.96
C ASP A 32 -17.30 -2.71 1.83
N MET A 33 -17.55 -3.46 2.90
CA MET A 33 -18.04 -2.86 4.13
C MET A 33 -16.84 -2.13 4.74
N GLU A 34 -16.72 -0.84 4.45
CA GLU A 34 -15.78 0.15 4.99
C GLU A 34 -14.52 -0.45 5.65
N GLN A 35 -13.67 -1.09 4.85
CA GLN A 35 -12.38 -1.54 5.35
C GLN A 35 -11.52 -0.30 5.63
N GLN A 36 -11.03 -0.18 6.87
CA GLN A 36 -10.14 0.92 7.25
C GLN A 36 -8.90 0.92 6.36
N ASP A 37 -8.31 2.09 6.06
CA ASP A 37 -7.07 2.16 5.26
C ASP A 37 -5.99 1.24 5.84
N ILE A 38 -5.45 0.35 5.00
CA ILE A 38 -4.50 -0.69 5.40
C ILE A 38 -3.24 -0.14 6.07
N ASN A 39 -2.78 1.07 5.70
CA ASN A 39 -1.61 1.69 6.32
C ASN A 39 -1.94 2.23 7.72
N ILE A 40 -3.18 2.69 7.92
CA ILE A 40 -3.66 3.10 9.25
C ILE A 40 -3.77 1.86 10.15
N VAL A 41 -4.32 0.76 9.64
CA VAL A 41 -4.38 -0.53 10.34
C VAL A 41 -2.98 -1.02 10.70
N LEU A 42 -2.06 -1.06 9.73
CA LEU A 42 -0.67 -1.45 9.97
C LEU A 42 -0.06 -0.61 11.10
N LYS A 43 -0.16 0.73 11.01
CA LYS A 43 0.44 1.63 12.00
C LYS A 43 -0.15 1.44 13.40
N ALA A 44 -1.46 1.25 13.50
CA ALA A 44 -2.15 1.09 14.79
C ALA A 44 -1.76 -0.21 15.50
N HIS A 45 -1.62 -1.31 14.75
CA HIS A 45 -1.32 -2.63 15.32
C HIS A 45 0.17 -3.00 15.33
N SER A 46 1.02 -2.19 14.69
CA SER A 46 2.45 -2.45 14.61
C SER A 46 3.13 -2.74 15.96
N PRO A 47 2.92 -1.92 17.02
CA PRO A 47 3.60 -2.14 18.29
C PRO A 47 3.23 -3.46 18.96
N GLU A 48 1.96 -3.86 18.88
CA GLU A 48 1.46 -5.10 19.48
C GLU A 48 2.01 -6.33 18.74
N LEU A 49 1.99 -6.31 17.41
CA LEU A 49 2.51 -7.42 16.61
C LEU A 49 4.03 -7.58 16.78
N MET A 50 4.77 -6.47 16.83
CA MET A 50 6.23 -6.49 17.08
C MET A 50 6.59 -6.94 18.50
N ALA A 51 5.65 -6.91 19.45
CA ALA A 51 5.86 -7.42 20.80
C ALA A 51 5.72 -8.95 20.88
N ILE A 52 5.19 -9.61 19.85
CA ILE A 52 5.05 -11.07 19.81
C ILE A 52 6.44 -11.71 19.58
N PRO A 53 6.90 -12.60 20.49
CA PRO A 53 8.17 -13.28 20.31
C PRO A 53 8.22 -14.07 18.99
N GLY A 54 9.26 -13.82 18.19
CA GLY A 54 9.46 -14.46 16.89
C GLY A 54 9.04 -13.61 15.68
N VAL A 55 8.30 -12.53 15.88
CA VAL A 55 8.02 -11.52 14.84
C VAL A 55 9.25 -10.62 14.68
N VAL A 56 9.70 -10.42 13.44
CA VAL A 56 10.90 -9.64 13.11
C VAL A 56 10.61 -8.44 12.21
N GLY A 57 9.41 -8.37 11.63
CA GLY A 57 9.00 -7.26 10.79
C GLY A 57 7.55 -7.38 10.35
N ILE A 58 6.99 -6.26 9.89
CA ILE A 58 5.62 -6.15 9.39
C ILE A 58 5.57 -5.08 8.30
N TYR A 59 4.81 -5.32 7.25
CA TYR A 59 4.67 -4.38 6.13
C TYR A 59 3.38 -4.62 5.33
N VAL A 60 3.02 -3.68 4.44
CA VAL A 60 1.97 -3.90 3.44
C VAL A 60 2.57 -4.52 2.19
N GLY A 61 2.15 -5.75 1.88
CA GLY A 61 2.57 -6.49 0.70
C GLY A 61 1.42 -6.74 -0.27
N ALA A 62 1.69 -7.49 -1.33
CA ALA A 62 0.65 -8.08 -2.17
C ALA A 62 0.31 -9.49 -1.68
N VAL A 63 -0.96 -9.88 -1.78
CA VAL A 63 -1.42 -11.25 -1.43
C VAL A 63 -0.62 -12.28 -2.22
N GLU A 64 -0.55 -12.06 -3.53
CA GLU A 64 0.21 -12.86 -4.49
C GLU A 64 1.30 -12.00 -5.16
N GLU A 65 2.37 -12.64 -5.61
CA GLU A 65 3.46 -11.94 -6.32
C GLU A 65 2.93 -11.31 -7.63
N GLY A 66 3.17 -10.00 -7.80
CA GLY A 66 2.65 -9.24 -8.94
C GLY A 66 1.15 -8.91 -8.87
N GLY A 67 0.47 -9.27 -7.78
CA GLY A 67 -0.95 -8.94 -7.56
C GLY A 67 -1.19 -7.49 -7.15
N GLU A 68 -2.40 -6.99 -7.39
CA GLU A 68 -2.84 -5.66 -6.95
C GLU A 68 -3.49 -5.68 -5.55
N GLU A 69 -3.98 -6.85 -5.12
CA GLU A 69 -4.61 -7.02 -3.82
C GLU A 69 -3.55 -6.92 -2.72
N ARG A 70 -3.80 -6.02 -1.75
CA ARG A 70 -2.86 -5.75 -0.66
C ARG A 70 -3.22 -6.53 0.59
N CYS A 71 -2.20 -6.96 1.32
CA CYS A 71 -2.33 -7.62 2.61
C CYS A 71 -1.31 -7.07 3.60
N ILE A 72 -1.52 -7.36 4.88
CA ILE A 72 -0.53 -7.14 5.92
C ILE A 72 0.35 -8.38 5.99
N THR A 73 1.64 -8.22 5.75
CA THR A 73 2.60 -9.32 5.85
C THR A 73 3.34 -9.24 7.17
N ILE A 74 3.40 -10.36 7.89
CA ILE A 74 4.16 -10.53 9.14
C ILE A 74 5.37 -11.39 8.84
N MET A 75 6.55 -10.81 9.00
CA MET A 75 7.84 -11.50 8.90
C MET A 75 8.16 -12.16 10.23
N VAL A 76 8.46 -13.46 10.19
CA VAL A 76 8.85 -14.24 11.37
C VAL A 76 10.22 -14.87 11.16
N LYS A 77 10.95 -15.10 12.26
CA LYS A 77 12.22 -15.83 12.23
C LYS A 77 12.02 -17.28 11.83
N GLU A 78 11.04 -17.92 12.43
CA GLU A 78 10.63 -19.31 12.21
C GLU A 78 9.12 -19.42 12.47
N LEU A 79 8.43 -20.32 11.76
CA LEU A 79 7.01 -20.54 11.96
C LEU A 79 6.77 -21.75 12.86
N THR A 80 6.52 -21.49 14.15
CA THR A 80 6.12 -22.52 15.11
C THR A 80 4.59 -22.65 15.19
N PRO A 81 4.05 -23.82 15.61
CA PRO A 81 2.61 -23.98 15.84
C PRO A 81 2.04 -22.99 16.86
N GLU A 82 2.82 -22.65 17.89
CA GLU A 82 2.45 -21.69 18.94
C GLU A 82 2.37 -20.28 18.36
N LEU A 83 3.36 -19.86 17.58
CA LEU A 83 3.38 -18.55 16.94
C LEU A 83 2.23 -18.43 15.93
N LYS A 84 2.02 -19.45 15.09
CA LYS A 84 0.91 -19.46 14.12
C LYS A 84 -0.45 -19.27 14.78
N LYS A 85 -0.67 -19.83 15.98
CA LYS A 85 -1.92 -19.66 16.75
C LYS A 85 -2.06 -18.26 17.37
N GLY A 86 -0.95 -17.60 17.67
CA GLY A 86 -0.93 -16.26 18.25
C GLY A 86 -1.07 -15.13 17.21
N LEU A 87 -0.92 -15.44 15.92
CA LEU A 87 -1.03 -14.46 14.84
C LEU A 87 -2.45 -14.44 14.26
N PRO A 88 -3.04 -13.25 14.02
CA PRO A 88 -4.35 -13.15 13.43
C PRO A 88 -4.33 -13.48 11.93
N GLU A 89 -5.41 -14.05 11.41
CA GLU A 89 -5.58 -14.28 9.96
C GLU A 89 -6.08 -13.01 9.23
N LYS A 90 -6.69 -12.08 9.98
CA LYS A 90 -7.14 -10.78 9.48
C LYS A 90 -6.89 -9.68 10.50
N LEU A 91 -6.60 -8.48 10.02
CA LEU A 91 -6.37 -7.31 10.85
C LEU A 91 -7.05 -6.10 10.22
N GLY A 92 -7.95 -5.44 10.94
CA GLY A 92 -8.73 -4.32 10.41
C GLY A 92 -9.54 -4.63 9.15
N GLY A 93 -9.90 -5.91 8.94
CA GLY A 93 -10.57 -6.40 7.73
C GLY A 93 -9.65 -6.89 6.62
N HIS A 94 -8.34 -6.60 6.69
CA HIS A 94 -7.34 -7.01 5.71
C HIS A 94 -6.80 -8.40 5.98
N LEU A 95 -6.44 -9.14 4.92
CA LEU A 95 -5.76 -10.42 5.05
C LEU A 95 -4.38 -10.26 5.68
N VAL A 96 -3.99 -11.25 6.48
CA VAL A 96 -2.65 -11.37 7.04
C VAL A 96 -1.92 -12.53 6.38
N LYS A 97 -0.73 -12.25 5.85
CA LYS A 97 0.18 -13.25 5.27
C LYS A 97 1.39 -13.41 6.18
N ILE A 98 1.84 -14.64 6.39
CA ILE A 98 3.05 -14.92 7.17
C ILE A 98 4.20 -15.23 6.22
N GLU A 99 5.32 -14.56 6.41
CA GLU A 99 6.56 -14.77 5.66
C GLU A 99 7.67 -15.23 6.61
N VAL A 100 8.30 -16.36 6.31
CA VAL A 100 9.42 -16.89 7.10
C VAL A 100 10.72 -16.36 6.49
N THR A 101 11.46 -15.59 7.28
CA THR A 101 12.64 -14.84 6.80
C THR A 101 13.95 -15.36 7.37
N GLY A 102 13.89 -16.22 8.39
CA GLY A 102 15.08 -16.65 9.12
C GLY A 102 15.60 -15.57 10.07
N GLU A 103 16.86 -15.69 10.47
CA GLU A 103 17.49 -14.73 11.37
C GLU A 103 18.02 -13.52 10.61
N ILE A 104 17.47 -12.33 10.90
CA ILE A 104 17.99 -11.07 10.37
C ILE A 104 19.19 -10.63 11.23
N LYS A 105 20.37 -10.51 10.61
CA LYS A 105 21.62 -10.03 11.24
C LYS A 105 22.11 -8.77 10.56
N ALA A 106 22.60 -7.81 11.34
CA ALA A 106 23.39 -6.71 10.80
C ALA A 106 24.70 -7.26 10.20
N LEU A 107 25.16 -6.65 9.10
CA LEU A 107 26.46 -6.93 8.47
C LEU A 107 27.59 -6.18 9.18
#